data_AF-A0A3N0YNW3-F1
#
_entry.id   AF-A0A3N0YNW3-F1
#
_cell.length_a   1.000
_cell.length_b   1.000
_cell.length_c   1.000
_cell.angle_alpha   90.00
_cell.angle_beta   90.00
_cell.angle_gamma   90.00
#
_symmetry.space_group_name_H-M   'P 1'
#
loop_
_entity.id
_entity.type
_entity.pdbx_description
1 polymer ?
#
loop_
_entity_poly.entity_id
_entity_poly.type
_entity_poly.pdbx_seq_one_letter_code
_entity_poly.pdbx_strand_id
1 'polypeptide(L)'
;MGKHYSQKGHKTAFCLLQDIEIPLPDIRTLQRRPQHIKIEPGVLEDVFDMLKLKVDSLSETERECALTLDEMAITPSVELHLGSGKLYGDVTLPGHTGMAMHACVFMLAGTTTRWKQVVAYHYSGNSTNGATYKPIILNIIDKAASIGLHVVNITTDMGSLNRAMWKAFGVDHNKTSVPHPARPDRRLYFMLDVPHLVKNLKSALVCGQMFTIPSDTVEKEKLFFNEVSVGPLKDLVDFQEGMILKIAQSIK
;
A
#
# COMPACT_ATOMS: atom_id res chain seq x y z
N MET A 1 45.63 12.97 11.60
CA MET A 1 45.04 14.12 10.88
C MET A 1 43.81 13.63 10.13
N GLY A 2 42.64 14.15 10.49
CA GLY A 2 41.35 13.69 9.96
C GLY A 2 40.20 14.38 10.67
N LYS A 3 40.24 15.71 10.74
CA LYS A 3 39.05 16.52 11.04
C LYS A 3 38.46 16.92 9.70
N HIS A 4 37.25 16.44 9.40
CA HIS A 4 36.25 17.18 8.61
C HIS A 4 34.92 16.42 8.61
N TYR A 5 34.14 16.60 9.68
CA TYR A 5 32.69 16.69 9.58
C TYR A 5 32.23 17.74 10.57
N SER A 6 32.23 18.99 10.12
CA SER A 6 31.49 20.07 10.74
C SER A 6 30.79 20.83 9.62
N GLN A 7 29.71 20.24 9.12
CA GLN A 7 28.57 21.05 8.72
C GLN A 7 27.61 21.04 9.90
N LYS A 8 27.11 22.23 10.27
CA LYS A 8 26.13 22.47 11.33
C LYS A 8 24.81 21.73 11.01
N GLY A 9 24.80 20.42 11.19
CA GLY A 9 23.63 19.57 11.18
C GLY A 9 23.35 19.10 12.59
N HIS A 10 22.09 19.09 13.00
CA HIS A 10 21.67 18.47 14.25
C HIS A 10 22.31 17.08 14.37
N LYS A 11 23.14 16.86 15.40
CA LYS A 11 23.65 15.52 15.68
C LYS A 11 22.46 14.60 15.90
N THR A 12 22.45 13.46 15.22
CA THR A 12 21.42 12.44 15.45
C THR A 12 21.55 11.91 16.88
N ALA A 13 20.44 11.44 17.46
CA ALA A 13 20.43 10.88 18.81
C ALA A 13 21.50 9.78 18.98
N PHE A 14 21.71 8.94 17.96
CA PHE A 14 22.74 7.91 17.99
C PHE A 14 24.16 8.47 18.20
N CYS A 15 24.55 9.51 17.45
CA CYS A 15 25.86 10.14 17.61
C CYS A 15 26.00 10.83 18.98
N LEU A 16 24.91 11.42 19.50
CA LEU A 16 24.89 12.00 20.85
C LEU A 16 25.10 10.95 21.93
N LEU A 17 24.48 9.77 21.81
CA LEU A 17 24.65 8.66 22.75
C LEU A 17 26.09 8.12 22.76
N GLN A 18 26.76 8.13 21.60
CA GLN A 18 28.20 7.82 21.51
C GLN A 18 29.07 8.89 22.16
N ASP A 19 28.73 10.17 22.01
CA ASP A 19 29.45 11.29 22.63
C ASP A 19 29.37 11.26 24.17
N ILE A 20 28.28 10.74 24.74
CA ILE A 20 28.12 10.52 26.19
C ILE A 20 28.61 9.13 26.64
N GLU A 21 29.47 8.50 25.84
CA GLU A 21 30.20 7.25 26.16
C GLU A 21 29.34 6.00 26.39
N ILE A 22 28.12 5.95 25.82
CA ILE A 22 27.36 4.70 25.81
C ILE A 22 28.06 3.73 24.83
N PRO A 23 28.27 2.45 25.22
CA PRO A 23 28.99 1.46 24.42
C PRO A 23 28.16 0.98 23.21
N LEU A 24 28.00 1.86 22.22
CA LEU A 24 27.32 1.59 20.96
C LEU A 24 28.34 1.24 19.87
N PRO A 25 27.98 0.35 18.92
CA PRO A 25 28.86 0.02 17.80
C PRO A 25 29.17 1.25 16.95
N ASP A 26 30.36 1.29 16.34
CA ASP A 26 30.70 2.33 15.38
C ASP A 26 29.75 2.34 14.17
N ILE A 27 29.55 3.51 13.55
CA ILE A 27 28.68 3.68 12.37
C ILE A 27 29.08 2.72 11.25
N ARG A 28 30.38 2.50 11.01
CA ARG A 28 30.84 1.55 9.98
C ARG A 28 30.45 0.12 10.31
N THR A 29 30.43 -0.25 11.59
CA THR A 29 29.98 -1.58 12.02
C THR A 29 28.49 -1.73 11.77
N LEU A 30 27.69 -0.70 12.06
CA LEU A 30 26.25 -0.69 11.76
C LEU A 30 25.96 -0.76 10.26
N GLN A 31 26.73 -0.08 9.42
CA GLN A 31 26.57 -0.13 7.96
C GLN A 31 27.04 -1.47 7.37
N ARG A 32 28.11 -2.05 7.90
CA ARG A 32 28.64 -3.35 7.43
C ARG A 32 27.72 -4.51 7.77
N ARG A 33 27.05 -4.46 8.93
CA ARG A 33 26.16 -5.54 9.36
C ARG A 33 25.06 -5.87 8.35
N PRO A 34 24.20 -4.97 7.88
CA PRO A 34 23.12 -5.31 6.96
C PRO A 34 23.58 -5.64 5.53
N GLN A 35 24.87 -5.45 5.17
CA GLN A 35 25.34 -5.72 3.80
C GLN A 35 25.17 -7.18 3.34
N HIS A 36 25.04 -8.13 4.27
CA HIS A 36 24.77 -9.53 3.92
C HIS A 36 23.30 -9.78 3.56
N ILE A 37 22.39 -8.87 3.91
CA ILE A 37 20.97 -8.98 3.62
C ILE A 37 20.76 -8.51 2.18
N LYS A 38 20.41 -9.44 1.30
CA LYS A 38 20.15 -9.14 -0.11
C LYS A 38 18.66 -8.89 -0.28
N ILE A 39 18.31 -7.63 -0.53
CA ILE A 39 16.93 -7.23 -0.84
C ILE A 39 16.90 -6.88 -2.31
N GLU A 40 16.43 -7.82 -3.13
CA GLU A 40 16.31 -7.65 -4.58
C GLU A 40 14.81 -7.64 -4.95
N PRO A 41 14.44 -6.96 -6.05
CA PRO A 41 13.05 -6.90 -6.50
C PRO A 41 12.49 -8.30 -6.81
N GLY A 42 11.22 -8.51 -6.48
CA GLY A 42 10.58 -9.82 -6.52
C GLY A 42 9.93 -10.17 -5.19
N VAL A 43 9.64 -11.45 -5.03
CA VAL A 43 9.14 -12.02 -3.78
C VAL A 43 10.32 -12.29 -2.84
N LEU A 44 10.20 -11.82 -1.60
CA LEU A 44 11.30 -11.79 -0.62
C LEU A 44 11.33 -13.07 0.20
N GLU A 45 12.09 -14.06 -0.26
CA GLU A 45 12.21 -15.39 0.40
C GLU A 45 12.66 -15.29 1.86
N ASP A 46 13.73 -14.55 2.13
CA ASP A 46 14.27 -14.36 3.49
C ASP A 46 13.23 -13.77 4.45
N VAL A 47 12.28 -13.00 3.93
CA VAL A 47 11.18 -12.44 4.72
C VAL A 47 10.11 -13.50 5.02
N PHE A 48 9.82 -14.40 4.09
CA PHE A 48 8.92 -15.54 4.36
C PHE A 48 9.52 -16.48 5.39
N ASP A 49 10.83 -16.72 5.35
CA ASP A 49 11.53 -17.53 6.36
C ASP A 49 11.42 -16.89 7.76
N MET A 50 11.58 -15.57 7.84
CA MET A 50 11.40 -14.83 9.10
C MET A 50 9.94 -14.84 9.57
N LEU A 51 8.99 -14.69 8.64
CA LEU A 51 7.56 -14.75 8.94
C LEU A 51 7.15 -16.12 9.47
N LYS A 52 7.74 -17.21 8.96
CA LYS A 52 7.45 -18.57 9.43
C LYS A 52 7.68 -18.72 10.93
N LEU A 53 8.77 -18.17 11.47
CA LEU A 53 9.06 -18.18 12.92
C LEU A 53 7.93 -17.51 13.72
N LYS A 54 7.32 -16.47 13.18
CA LYS A 54 6.16 -15.81 13.79
C LYS A 54 4.92 -16.69 13.68
N VAL A 55 4.65 -17.24 12.49
CA VAL A 55 3.45 -18.05 12.21
C VAL A 55 3.39 -19.31 13.07
N ASP A 56 4.54 -19.90 13.40
CA ASP A 56 4.63 -21.06 14.30
C ASP A 56 4.09 -20.76 15.71
N SER A 57 4.12 -19.49 16.13
CA SER A 57 3.56 -19.03 17.41
C SER A 57 2.08 -18.59 17.34
N LEU A 58 1.50 -18.50 16.13
CA LEU A 58 0.13 -18.03 15.92
C LEU A 58 -0.89 -19.16 16.01
N SER A 59 -2.02 -18.87 16.66
CA SER A 59 -3.21 -19.73 16.60
C SER A 59 -3.84 -19.75 15.20
N GLU A 60 -4.72 -20.71 14.92
CA GLU A 60 -5.35 -20.86 13.61
C GLU A 60 -6.08 -19.59 13.15
N THR A 61 -6.79 -18.92 14.05
CA THR A 61 -7.48 -17.65 13.78
C THR A 61 -6.55 -16.47 13.52
N GLU A 62 -5.31 -16.54 14.01
CA GLU A 62 -4.30 -15.49 13.82
C GLU A 62 -3.51 -15.63 12.52
N ARG A 63 -3.67 -16.78 11.85
CA ARG A 63 -3.06 -17.06 10.55
C ARG A 63 -3.83 -16.45 9.38
N GLU A 64 -5.04 -15.94 9.62
CA GLU A 64 -5.76 -15.13 8.64
C GLU A 64 -5.07 -13.78 8.42
N CYS A 65 -4.78 -13.48 7.15
CA CYS A 65 -4.14 -12.25 6.76
C CYS A 65 -4.76 -11.65 5.49
N ALA A 66 -4.61 -10.35 5.34
CA ALA A 66 -4.94 -9.60 4.13
C ALA A 66 -3.67 -9.35 3.32
N LEU A 67 -3.78 -9.41 1.99
CA LEU A 67 -2.75 -8.92 1.08
C LEU A 67 -3.14 -7.52 0.61
N THR A 68 -2.26 -6.55 0.80
CA THR A 68 -2.43 -5.21 0.26
C THR A 68 -1.34 -4.90 -0.74
N LEU A 69 -1.67 -4.16 -1.79
CA LEU A 69 -0.67 -3.60 -2.69
C LEU A 69 -0.98 -2.16 -3.02
N ASP A 70 0.09 -1.37 -3.14
CA ASP A 70 0.03 0.03 -3.51
C ASP A 70 1.27 0.42 -4.32
N GLU A 71 1.12 1.44 -5.15
CA GLU A 71 2.17 1.95 -6.03
C GLU A 71 2.56 3.36 -5.62
N MET A 72 3.86 3.58 -5.43
CA MET A 72 4.40 4.91 -5.13
C MET A 72 5.26 5.42 -6.28
N ALA A 73 5.10 6.69 -6.64
CA ALA A 73 6.00 7.35 -7.57
C ALA A 73 7.40 7.49 -6.95
N ILE A 74 8.43 7.22 -7.74
CA ILE A 74 9.84 7.39 -7.36
C ILE A 74 10.51 8.33 -8.36
N THR A 75 11.60 8.98 -7.94
CA THR A 75 12.42 9.79 -8.84
C THR A 75 13.17 8.87 -9.80
N PRO A 76 12.97 8.99 -11.12
CA PRO A 76 13.69 8.17 -12.08
C PRO A 76 15.20 8.50 -12.03
N SER A 77 16.02 7.49 -11.79
CA SER A 77 17.48 7.62 -11.67
C SER A 77 18.15 6.29 -12.02
N VAL A 78 19.36 6.35 -12.55
CA VAL A 78 20.21 5.18 -12.77
C VAL A 78 21.44 5.31 -11.90
N GLU A 79 21.62 4.35 -10.98
CA GLU A 79 22.68 4.39 -9.97
C GLU A 79 23.50 3.10 -9.98
N LEU A 80 24.83 3.25 -9.94
CA LEU A 80 25.74 2.12 -9.80
C LEU A 80 25.94 1.80 -8.32
N HIS A 81 25.51 0.61 -7.91
CA HIS A 81 25.80 0.12 -6.58
C HIS A 81 27.22 -0.45 -6.54
N LEU A 82 28.15 0.29 -5.92
CA LEU A 82 29.57 -0.04 -5.89
C LEU A 82 29.88 -1.40 -5.27
N GLY A 83 29.08 -1.86 -4.29
CA GLY A 83 29.31 -3.14 -3.61
C GLY A 83 28.96 -4.37 -4.44
N SER A 84 28.01 -4.25 -5.37
CA SER A 84 27.57 -5.36 -6.23
C SER A 84 28.01 -5.19 -7.69
N GLY A 85 28.47 -4.00 -8.07
CA GLY A 85 28.76 -3.64 -9.46
C GLY A 85 27.53 -3.58 -10.36
N LYS A 86 26.32 -3.61 -9.78
CA LYS A 86 25.05 -3.61 -10.54
C LYS A 86 24.53 -2.18 -10.71
N LEU A 87 23.93 -1.94 -11.87
CA LEU A 87 23.12 -0.74 -12.10
C LEU A 87 21.69 -0.99 -11.60
N TYR A 88 21.16 -0.01 -10.88
CA TYR A 88 19.76 0.07 -10.47
C TYR A 88 19.10 1.25 -11.17
N GLY A 89 17.79 1.17 -11.42
CA GLY A 89 17.05 2.22 -12.12
C GLY A 89 16.11 1.72 -13.21
N ASP A 90 16.19 0.43 -13.55
CA ASP A 90 15.34 -0.19 -14.54
C ASP A 90 14.09 -0.84 -13.92
N VAL A 91 13.05 -0.96 -14.76
CA VAL A 91 11.83 -1.70 -14.47
C VAL A 91 12.17 -3.17 -14.15
N THR A 92 11.55 -3.70 -13.10
CA THR A 92 11.73 -5.09 -12.65
C THR A 92 10.44 -5.89 -12.65
N LEU A 93 9.35 -5.27 -13.10
CA LEU A 93 8.10 -5.97 -13.30
C LEU A 93 8.22 -6.95 -14.49
N PRO A 94 7.83 -8.23 -14.35
CA PRO A 94 8.00 -9.23 -15.39
C PRO A 94 7.37 -8.82 -16.73
N GLY A 95 8.09 -9.01 -17.84
CA GLY A 95 7.61 -8.68 -19.19
C GLY A 95 7.56 -7.20 -19.53
N HIS A 96 8.17 -6.33 -18.71
CA HIS A 96 8.26 -4.89 -18.94
C HIS A 96 9.72 -4.44 -18.94
N THR A 97 10.01 -3.34 -19.63
CA THR A 97 11.35 -2.78 -19.78
C THR A 97 11.30 -1.26 -19.74
N GLY A 98 12.42 -0.63 -19.42
CA GLY A 98 12.56 0.83 -19.40
C GLY A 98 12.95 1.34 -18.02
N MET A 99 12.88 2.66 -17.85
CA MET A 99 13.25 3.32 -16.60
C MET A 99 12.16 3.16 -15.54
N ALA A 100 12.57 2.83 -14.32
CA ALA A 100 11.69 2.75 -13.17
C ALA A 100 11.19 4.15 -12.77
N MET A 101 9.87 4.30 -12.70
CA MET A 101 9.21 5.54 -12.30
C MET A 101 8.30 5.35 -11.09
N HIS A 102 7.95 4.09 -10.82
CA HIS A 102 7.12 3.71 -9.69
C HIS A 102 7.67 2.46 -9.00
N ALA A 103 7.34 2.31 -7.72
CA ALA A 103 7.59 1.11 -6.94
C ALA A 103 6.26 0.57 -6.43
N CYS A 104 5.93 -0.66 -6.82
CA CYS A 104 4.77 -1.39 -6.34
C CYS A 104 5.20 -2.32 -5.21
N VAL A 105 4.54 -2.19 -4.05
CA VAL A 105 4.86 -2.95 -2.84
C VAL A 105 3.70 -3.85 -2.48
N PHE A 106 3.99 -5.11 -2.14
CA PHE A 106 3.03 -6.10 -1.67
C PHE A 106 3.27 -6.39 -0.19
N MET A 107 2.23 -6.25 0.62
CA MET A 107 2.31 -6.36 2.07
C MET A 107 1.26 -7.34 2.60
N LEU A 108 1.68 -8.27 3.44
CA LEU A 108 0.76 -9.08 4.23
C LEU A 108 0.50 -8.40 5.56
N ALA A 109 -0.76 -8.40 6.00
CA ALA A 109 -1.17 -7.86 7.28
C ALA A 109 -2.11 -8.83 8.00
N GLY A 110 -1.88 -9.08 9.29
CA GLY A 110 -2.76 -9.91 10.10
C GLY A 110 -4.16 -9.32 10.23
N THR A 111 -5.19 -10.16 10.11
CA THR A 111 -6.58 -9.72 10.15
C THR A 111 -7.11 -9.62 11.58
N THR A 112 -6.76 -10.59 12.43
CA THR A 112 -7.19 -10.64 13.85
C THR A 112 -6.13 -10.06 14.79
N THR A 113 -4.84 -10.29 14.51
CA THR A 113 -3.71 -9.77 15.28
C THR A 113 -2.93 -8.74 14.48
N ARG A 114 -2.56 -7.62 15.11
CA ARG A 114 -1.87 -6.50 14.47
C ARG A 114 -0.43 -6.86 14.12
N TRP A 115 -0.19 -7.15 12.85
CA TRP A 115 1.14 -7.21 12.27
C TRP A 115 1.09 -6.88 10.78
N LYS A 116 2.21 -6.45 10.23
CA LYS A 116 2.36 -6.18 8.81
C LYS A 116 3.78 -6.47 8.35
N GLN A 117 3.94 -6.98 7.15
CA GLN A 117 5.24 -7.29 6.58
C GLN A 117 5.20 -7.11 5.07
N VAL A 118 6.17 -6.37 4.52
CA VAL A 118 6.38 -6.29 3.07
C VAL A 118 6.99 -7.62 2.62
N VAL A 119 6.36 -8.28 1.66
CA VAL A 119 6.74 -9.62 1.19
C VAL A 119 7.18 -9.66 -0.26
N ALA A 120 6.85 -8.63 -1.04
CA ALA A 120 7.37 -8.48 -2.39
C ALA A 120 7.38 -7.00 -2.78
N TYR A 121 8.24 -6.66 -3.74
CA TYR A 121 8.18 -5.37 -4.41
C TYR A 121 8.71 -5.47 -5.83
N HIS A 122 8.19 -4.63 -6.72
CA HIS A 122 8.66 -4.50 -8.10
C HIS A 122 8.70 -3.03 -8.49
N TYR A 123 9.59 -2.70 -9.42
CA TYR A 123 9.64 -1.40 -10.07
C TYR A 123 8.88 -1.43 -11.39
N SER A 124 8.04 -0.44 -11.61
CA SER A 124 7.21 -0.25 -12.81
C SER A 124 7.57 1.06 -13.51
N GLY A 125 7.30 1.12 -14.82
CA GLY A 125 7.39 2.33 -15.62
C GLY A 125 6.02 3.01 -15.77
N ASN A 126 5.97 4.10 -16.55
CA ASN A 126 4.74 4.85 -16.80
C ASN A 126 3.61 4.05 -17.47
N SER A 127 3.97 3.05 -18.28
CA SER A 127 2.99 2.17 -18.95
C SER A 127 3.25 0.74 -18.53
N THR A 128 2.27 0.17 -17.84
CA THR A 128 2.36 -1.16 -17.26
C THR A 128 1.07 -1.92 -17.54
N ASN A 129 1.16 -3.22 -17.79
CA ASN A 129 -0.01 -4.09 -17.86
C ASN A 129 -0.32 -4.64 -16.45
N GLY A 130 -1.39 -4.14 -15.84
CA GLY A 130 -1.83 -4.57 -14.51
C GLY A 130 -2.18 -6.06 -14.39
N ALA A 131 -2.46 -6.76 -15.49
CA ALA A 131 -2.67 -8.22 -15.47
C ALA A 131 -1.43 -8.99 -14.96
N THR A 132 -0.24 -8.39 -15.04
CA THR A 132 1.03 -8.95 -14.55
C THR A 132 1.07 -9.10 -13.03
N TYR A 133 0.24 -8.37 -12.29
CA TYR A 133 0.14 -8.54 -10.84
C TYR A 133 -0.49 -9.88 -10.46
N LYS A 134 -1.34 -10.48 -11.31
CA LYS A 134 -1.97 -11.77 -11.03
C LYS A 134 -0.97 -12.90 -10.73
N PRO A 135 0.01 -13.22 -11.60
CA PRO A 135 0.98 -14.28 -11.30
C PRO A 135 1.83 -13.99 -10.07
N ILE A 136 2.18 -12.72 -9.80
CA ILE A 136 2.91 -12.32 -8.60
C ILE A 136 2.08 -12.58 -7.34
N ILE A 137 0.81 -12.15 -7.35
CA ILE A 137 -0.13 -12.37 -6.24
C ILE A 137 -0.34 -13.86 -5.99
N LEU A 138 -0.49 -14.67 -7.05
CA LEU A 138 -0.65 -16.12 -6.91
C LEU A 138 0.59 -16.76 -6.25
N ASN A 139 1.80 -16.33 -6.63
CA ASN A 139 3.05 -16.79 -6.00
C ASN A 139 3.10 -16.38 -4.51
N ILE A 140 2.73 -15.14 -4.18
CA ILE A 140 2.67 -14.67 -2.78
C ILE A 140 1.68 -15.51 -1.97
N ILE A 141 0.49 -15.80 -2.52
CA ILE A 141 -0.52 -16.62 -1.83
C ILE A 141 -0.01 -18.05 -1.60
N ASP A 142 0.66 -18.64 -2.60
CA ASP A 142 1.25 -19.97 -2.49
C ASP A 142 2.33 -20.03 -1.40
N LYS A 143 3.24 -19.05 -1.38
CA LYS A 143 4.25 -18.94 -0.32
C LYS A 143 3.66 -18.68 1.05
N ALA A 144 2.66 -17.81 1.16
CA ALA A 144 1.94 -17.58 2.40
C ALA A 144 1.30 -18.89 2.92
N ALA A 145 0.65 -19.66 2.03
CA ALA A 145 0.07 -20.95 2.37
C ALA A 145 1.14 -21.96 2.83
N SER A 146 2.32 -21.98 2.19
CA SER A 146 3.42 -22.89 2.55
C SER A 146 3.96 -22.69 3.97
N ILE A 147 3.86 -21.47 4.50
CA ILE A 147 4.25 -21.14 5.89
C ILE A 147 3.07 -21.19 6.87
N GLY A 148 1.88 -21.55 6.40
CA GLY A 148 0.67 -21.70 7.23
C GLY A 148 -0.20 -20.46 7.34
N LEU A 149 0.05 -19.39 6.59
CA LEU A 149 -0.82 -18.22 6.51
C LEU A 149 -1.98 -18.44 5.53
N HIS A 150 -3.08 -17.70 5.75
CA HIS A 150 -4.28 -17.77 4.93
C HIS A 150 -4.70 -16.38 4.46
N VAL A 151 -4.47 -16.11 3.17
CA VAL A 151 -4.80 -14.81 2.57
C VAL A 151 -6.30 -14.74 2.29
N VAL A 152 -7.05 -14.01 3.12
CA VAL A 152 -8.52 -13.97 3.02
C VAL A 152 -9.02 -12.92 2.02
N ASN A 153 -8.27 -11.83 1.84
CA ASN A 153 -8.63 -10.77 0.92
C ASN A 153 -7.40 -10.11 0.27
N ILE A 154 -7.64 -9.46 -0.87
CA ILE A 154 -6.74 -8.55 -1.55
C ILE A 154 -7.35 -7.15 -1.50
N THR A 155 -6.64 -6.18 -0.92
CA THR A 155 -7.08 -4.78 -0.87
C THR A 155 -6.17 -3.90 -1.74
N THR A 156 -6.77 -3.15 -2.66
CA THR A 156 -6.05 -2.21 -3.55
C THR A 156 -6.83 -0.91 -3.73
N ASP A 157 -6.17 0.12 -4.26
CA ASP A 157 -6.86 1.29 -4.78
C ASP A 157 -7.66 0.97 -6.07
N MET A 158 -8.29 1.98 -6.66
CA MET A 158 -9.11 1.87 -7.88
C MET A 158 -8.38 2.28 -9.17
N GLY A 159 -7.05 2.30 -9.15
CA GLY A 159 -6.21 2.62 -10.31
C GLY A 159 -6.52 1.73 -11.52
N SER A 160 -6.22 2.22 -12.73
CA SER A 160 -6.43 1.45 -13.97
C SER A 160 -5.69 0.10 -13.96
N LEU A 161 -4.48 0.06 -13.41
CA LEU A 161 -3.68 -1.16 -13.25
C LEU A 161 -4.36 -2.18 -12.33
N ASN A 162 -4.85 -1.73 -11.19
CA ASN A 162 -5.53 -2.60 -10.22
C ASN A 162 -6.86 -3.12 -10.76
N ARG A 163 -7.61 -2.30 -11.50
CA ARG A 163 -8.81 -2.76 -12.23
C ARG A 163 -8.50 -3.80 -13.31
N ALA A 164 -7.37 -3.65 -14.03
CA ALA A 164 -6.92 -4.67 -14.99
C ALA A 164 -6.54 -5.97 -14.28
N MET A 165 -5.90 -5.89 -13.10
CA MET A 165 -5.61 -7.03 -12.24
C MET A 165 -6.89 -7.74 -11.79
N TRP A 166 -7.90 -7.01 -11.30
CA TRP A 166 -9.20 -7.60 -10.92
C TRP A 166 -9.85 -8.34 -12.09
N LYS A 167 -9.88 -7.72 -13.28
CA LYS A 167 -10.41 -8.37 -14.49
C LYS A 167 -9.64 -9.64 -14.83
N ALA A 168 -8.32 -9.67 -14.65
CA ALA A 168 -7.50 -10.86 -14.85
C ALA A 168 -7.85 -12.00 -13.86
N PHE A 169 -8.32 -11.67 -12.65
CA PHE A 169 -8.88 -12.63 -11.70
C PHE A 169 -10.34 -13.02 -12.02
N GLY A 170 -11.00 -12.35 -12.96
CA GLY A 170 -12.42 -12.54 -13.24
C GLY A 170 -13.32 -11.93 -12.17
N VAL A 171 -12.88 -10.81 -11.61
CA VAL A 171 -13.60 -9.97 -10.63
C VAL A 171 -14.17 -8.75 -11.36
N ASP A 172 -15.42 -8.42 -11.04
CA ASP A 172 -16.14 -7.27 -11.57
C ASP A 172 -17.08 -6.69 -10.50
N HIS A 173 -17.98 -5.78 -10.89
CA HIS A 173 -18.92 -5.11 -9.99
C HIS A 173 -19.98 -6.04 -9.37
N ASN A 174 -20.29 -7.17 -10.01
CA ASN A 174 -21.23 -8.17 -9.52
C ASN A 174 -20.52 -9.31 -8.78
N LYS A 175 -19.25 -9.57 -9.13
CA LYS A 175 -18.46 -10.67 -8.60
C LYS A 175 -17.19 -10.15 -7.93
N THR A 176 -17.27 -9.94 -6.62
CA THR A 176 -16.19 -9.39 -5.77
C THR A 176 -15.26 -10.44 -5.17
N SER A 177 -15.39 -11.71 -5.58
CA SER A 177 -14.59 -12.81 -5.02
C SER A 177 -14.44 -13.97 -6.00
N VAL A 178 -13.37 -14.75 -5.79
CA VAL A 178 -13.02 -15.94 -6.58
C VAL A 178 -12.75 -17.13 -5.65
N PRO A 179 -12.81 -18.39 -6.15
CA PRO A 179 -12.32 -19.53 -5.39
C PRO A 179 -10.87 -19.31 -4.98
N HIS A 180 -10.53 -19.60 -3.72
CA HIS A 180 -9.19 -19.32 -3.21
C HIS A 180 -8.17 -20.31 -3.81
N PRO A 181 -7.05 -19.84 -4.40
CA PRO A 181 -6.17 -20.66 -5.22
C PRO A 181 -5.46 -21.78 -4.44
N ALA A 182 -5.13 -21.56 -3.16
CA ALA A 182 -4.53 -22.59 -2.30
C ALA A 182 -5.54 -23.35 -1.43
N ARG A 183 -6.82 -22.95 -1.42
CA ARG A 183 -7.88 -23.48 -0.53
C ARG A 183 -9.23 -23.45 -1.24
N PRO A 184 -9.53 -24.41 -2.12
CA PRO A 184 -10.74 -24.35 -2.96
C PRO A 184 -12.06 -24.31 -2.17
N ASP A 185 -12.06 -24.72 -0.90
CA ASP A 185 -13.18 -24.64 0.04
C ASP A 185 -13.50 -23.20 0.50
N ARG A 186 -12.57 -22.26 0.30
CA ARG A 186 -12.69 -20.86 0.71
C ARG A 186 -12.75 -19.92 -0.49
N ARG A 187 -13.11 -18.68 -0.22
CA ARG A 187 -13.14 -17.58 -1.19
C ARG A 187 -12.03 -16.59 -0.90
N LEU A 188 -11.46 -16.05 -1.96
CA LEU A 188 -10.56 -14.91 -1.92
C LEU A 188 -11.35 -13.66 -2.31
N TYR A 189 -11.45 -12.69 -1.40
CA TYR A 189 -12.22 -11.47 -1.59
C TYR A 189 -11.36 -10.33 -2.14
N PHE A 190 -11.93 -9.50 -2.99
CA PHE A 190 -11.29 -8.29 -3.50
C PHE A 190 -11.97 -7.08 -2.87
N MET A 191 -11.19 -6.30 -2.12
CA MET A 191 -11.65 -5.14 -1.38
C MET A 191 -11.05 -3.87 -1.97
N LEU A 192 -11.85 -2.81 -1.92
CA LEU A 192 -11.44 -1.47 -2.31
C LEU A 192 -10.82 -0.77 -1.10
N ASP A 193 -9.81 0.05 -1.34
CA ASP A 193 -9.40 1.05 -0.35
C ASP A 193 -10.55 2.04 -0.12
N VAL A 194 -11.20 1.90 1.04
CA VAL A 194 -12.37 2.70 1.44
C VAL A 194 -12.03 4.20 1.51
N PRO A 195 -10.92 4.64 2.13
CA PRO A 195 -10.49 6.04 2.04
C PRO A 195 -10.41 6.58 0.61
N HIS A 196 -9.85 5.83 -0.34
CA HIS A 196 -9.78 6.27 -1.74
C HIS A 196 -11.16 6.37 -2.39
N LEU A 197 -12.09 5.46 -2.08
CA LEU A 197 -13.48 5.55 -2.54
C LEU A 197 -14.16 6.84 -2.06
N VAL A 198 -14.01 7.18 -0.78
CA VAL A 198 -14.60 8.40 -0.20
C VAL A 198 -13.98 9.66 -0.81
N LYS A 199 -12.65 9.67 -1.03
CA LYS A 199 -11.96 10.78 -1.73
C LYS A 199 -12.50 10.97 -3.15
N ASN A 200 -12.70 9.89 -3.90
CA ASN A 200 -13.24 9.94 -5.26
C ASN A 200 -14.67 10.49 -5.27
N LEU A 201 -15.53 10.03 -4.35
CA LEU A 201 -16.90 10.54 -4.20
C LEU A 201 -16.91 12.04 -3.88
N LYS A 202 -16.08 12.47 -2.92
CA LYS A 202 -15.89 13.88 -2.60
C LYS A 202 -15.44 14.67 -3.84
N SER A 203 -14.44 14.17 -4.56
CA SER A 203 -13.91 14.86 -5.75
C SER A 203 -14.99 15.04 -6.82
N ALA A 204 -15.80 14.00 -7.06
CA ALA A 204 -16.91 14.06 -8.01
C ALA A 204 -17.94 15.13 -7.63
N LEU A 205 -18.37 15.16 -6.35
CA LEU A 205 -19.28 16.20 -5.84
C LEU A 205 -18.70 17.61 -6.02
N VAL A 206 -17.43 17.82 -5.66
CA VAL A 206 -16.75 19.12 -5.76
C VAL A 206 -16.61 19.57 -7.23
N CYS A 207 -16.41 18.64 -8.16
CA CYS A 207 -16.41 18.91 -9.60
C CYS A 207 -17.82 19.19 -10.18
N GLY A 208 -18.86 19.20 -9.34
CA GLY A 208 -20.23 19.51 -9.74
C GLY A 208 -21.03 18.31 -10.23
N GLN A 209 -20.53 17.08 -10.05
CA GLN A 209 -21.31 15.90 -10.34
C GLN A 209 -22.46 15.76 -9.33
N MET A 210 -23.65 15.46 -9.85
CA MET A 210 -24.86 15.26 -9.04
C MET A 210 -25.19 13.77 -9.01
N PHE A 211 -25.64 13.30 -7.85
CA PHE A 211 -26.05 11.91 -7.67
C PHE A 211 -27.53 11.87 -7.31
N THR A 212 -28.27 10.99 -7.95
CA THR A 212 -29.67 10.73 -7.62
C THR A 212 -29.76 9.46 -6.79
N ILE A 213 -30.33 9.59 -5.60
CA ILE A 213 -30.66 8.49 -4.71
C ILE A 213 -31.98 7.85 -5.20
N PRO A 214 -32.06 6.52 -5.30
CA PRO A 214 -33.30 5.82 -5.65
C PRO A 214 -34.45 6.15 -4.68
N SER A 215 -35.67 6.31 -5.21
CA SER A 215 -36.86 6.74 -4.44
C SER A 215 -37.18 5.83 -3.25
N ASP A 216 -37.00 4.53 -3.43
CA ASP A 216 -37.12 3.49 -2.40
C ASP A 216 -36.17 3.70 -1.22
N THR A 217 -34.95 4.18 -1.48
CA THR A 217 -33.99 4.53 -0.41
C THR A 217 -34.39 5.84 0.29
N VAL A 218 -34.87 6.82 -0.47
CA VAL A 218 -35.33 8.11 0.07
C VAL A 218 -36.50 7.94 1.02
N GLU A 219 -37.50 7.12 0.64
CA GLU A 219 -38.66 6.82 1.47
C GLU A 219 -38.28 6.06 2.74
N LYS A 220 -37.43 5.03 2.59
CA LYS A 220 -36.96 4.20 3.70
C LYS A 220 -36.20 5.02 4.74
N GLU A 221 -35.26 5.85 4.29
CA GLU A 221 -34.39 6.65 5.17
C GLU A 221 -34.98 8.03 5.50
N LYS A 222 -36.20 8.32 5.02
CA LYS A 222 -36.93 9.58 5.24
C LYS A 222 -36.12 10.83 4.84
N LEU A 223 -35.45 10.76 3.69
CA LEU A 223 -34.65 11.87 3.17
C LEU A 223 -35.56 12.94 2.53
N PHE A 224 -35.23 14.21 2.74
CA PHE A 224 -36.00 15.34 2.19
C PHE A 224 -35.81 15.53 0.68
N PHE A 225 -34.65 15.14 0.16
CA PHE A 225 -34.28 15.28 -1.24
C PHE A 225 -33.66 13.98 -1.73
N ASN A 226 -33.87 13.69 -3.02
CA ASN A 226 -33.26 12.56 -3.71
C ASN A 226 -31.97 12.96 -4.45
N GLU A 227 -31.61 14.23 -4.48
CA GLU A 227 -30.43 14.73 -5.18
C GLU A 227 -29.32 15.11 -4.19
N VAL A 228 -28.11 14.62 -4.47
CA VAL A 228 -26.90 14.95 -3.72
C VAL A 228 -26.00 15.79 -4.62
N SER A 229 -25.73 17.02 -4.18
CA SER A 229 -24.88 17.98 -4.88
C SER A 229 -24.04 18.80 -3.90
N VAL A 230 -23.06 19.53 -4.42
CA VAL A 230 -22.20 20.43 -3.62
C VAL A 230 -22.86 21.79 -3.32
N GLY A 231 -24.01 22.10 -3.93
CA GLY A 231 -24.68 23.40 -3.80
C GLY A 231 -24.93 23.79 -2.33
N PRO A 232 -25.61 22.95 -1.53
CA PRO A 232 -25.87 23.25 -0.12
C PRO A 232 -24.60 23.47 0.72
N LEU A 233 -23.47 22.85 0.33
CA LEU A 233 -22.19 23.07 1.00
C LEU A 233 -21.59 24.43 0.65
N LYS A 234 -21.74 24.89 -0.59
CA LYS A 234 -21.30 26.23 -1.00
C LYS A 234 -22.14 27.31 -0.31
N ASP A 235 -23.46 27.14 -0.30
CA ASP A 235 -24.37 28.07 0.38
C ASP A 235 -24.03 28.18 1.88
N LEU A 236 -23.64 27.06 2.50
CA LEU A 236 -23.21 27.04 3.89
C LEU A 236 -21.88 27.77 4.12
N VAL A 237 -20.91 27.64 3.20
CA VAL A 237 -19.62 28.35 3.27
C VAL A 237 -19.84 29.86 3.13
N ASP A 238 -20.64 30.28 2.15
CA ASP A 238 -20.98 31.68 1.91
C ASP A 238 -21.76 32.27 3.11
N PHE A 239 -22.72 31.51 3.65
CA PHE A 239 -23.47 31.92 4.83
C PHE A 239 -22.54 32.17 6.03
N GLN A 240 -21.57 31.29 6.26
CA GLN A 240 -20.63 31.37 7.39
C GLN A 240 -19.47 32.35 7.18
N GLU A 241 -19.40 33.02 6.03
CA GLU A 241 -18.37 34.00 5.73
C GLU A 241 -18.47 35.20 6.69
N GLY A 242 -17.35 35.59 7.30
CA GLY A 242 -17.32 36.68 8.29
C GLY A 242 -17.89 36.36 9.68
N MET A 243 -18.47 35.18 9.91
CA MET A 243 -18.94 34.80 11.25
C MET A 243 -17.79 34.43 12.19
N ILE A 244 -17.83 34.96 13.41
CA ILE A 244 -16.89 34.61 14.49
C ILE A 244 -17.11 33.16 14.95
N LEU A 245 -18.36 32.71 15.00
CA LEU A 245 -18.75 31.35 15.35
C LEU A 245 -19.36 30.66 14.14
N LYS A 246 -18.56 29.83 13.46
CA LYS A 246 -19.04 29.03 12.33
C LYS A 246 -19.80 27.80 12.82
N ILE A 247 -20.93 27.51 12.18
CA ILE A 247 -21.75 26.31 12.46
C ILE A 247 -20.99 25.02 12.07
N ALA A 248 -20.22 25.07 10.98
CA ALA A 248 -19.43 23.94 10.49
C ALA A 248 -17.96 24.34 10.25
N GLN A 249 -17.18 24.48 11.33
CA GLN A 249 -15.80 25.00 11.29
C GLN A 249 -14.83 24.21 10.39
N SER A 250 -15.10 22.92 10.17
CA SER A 250 -14.27 22.04 9.34
C SER A 250 -14.55 22.16 7.84
N ILE A 251 -15.63 22.85 7.46
CA ILE A 251 -16.02 23.09 6.07
C ILE A 251 -15.53 24.48 5.68
N LYS A 252 -14.73 24.56 4.62
CA LYS A 252 -14.11 25.77 4.10
C LYS A 252 -14.30 25.85 2.60
#